data_AF-A0A8S2UZI5-F1
#
_entry.id   AF-A0A8S2UZI5-F1
#
_cell.length_a   1.000
_cell.length_b   1.000
_cell.length_c   1.000
_cell.angle_alpha   90.00
_cell.angle_beta   90.00
_cell.angle_gamma   90.00
#
_symmetry.space_group_name_H-M   'P 1'
#
loop_
_entity.id
_entity.type
_entity.pdbx_description
1 polymer ?
#
loop_
_entity_poly.entity_id
_entity_poly.type
_entity_poly.pdbx_seq_one_letter_code
_entity_poly.pdbx_strand_id
1 'polypeptide(L)'
;MLGKKIDKHQWVSLCMLAIGVAFVTWPSSDEVTKRASTQIQKSWTQQFIGFGAVLSATLTSGFAGVYFEKILKTGPTSVWVRNIQLAIFGTIFGLVIVFLFDARAVMDKGFFQGYSTVVWIVIFLQAIGGLIIAAVIKYADNIIKGFATSLSIILSSVVSYFVLNDFTPSLFFFMGTILVITATFLYGWEKKVKATSSNEQVRI
;
A
#
# COMPACT_ATOMS: atom_id res chain seq x y z
N MET A 1 1.42 -1.75 -19.15
CA MET A 1 2.87 -1.45 -19.04
C MET A 1 3.76 -2.69 -18.91
N LEU A 2 3.36 -3.75 -18.19
CA LEU A 2 4.14 -5.00 -18.04
C LEU A 2 3.72 -6.18 -18.93
N GLY A 3 2.71 -6.02 -19.80
CA GLY A 3 2.25 -7.10 -20.70
C GLY A 3 1.56 -8.28 -20.02
N LYS A 4 1.29 -8.22 -18.70
CA LYS A 4 0.57 -9.26 -17.97
C LYS A 4 -0.90 -9.33 -18.35
N LYS A 5 -1.39 -10.55 -18.59
CA LYS A 5 -2.82 -10.84 -18.78
C LYS A 5 -3.44 -11.16 -17.43
N ILE A 6 -4.53 -10.47 -17.09
CA ILE A 6 -5.29 -10.68 -15.85
C ILE A 6 -6.58 -11.39 -16.22
N ASP A 7 -6.86 -12.54 -15.61
CA ASP A 7 -8.08 -13.30 -15.86
C ASP A 7 -9.30 -12.62 -15.20
N LYS A 8 -10.52 -12.96 -15.66
CA LYS A 8 -11.77 -12.40 -15.14
C LYS A 8 -11.92 -12.61 -13.63
N HIS A 9 -11.53 -13.76 -13.10
CA HIS A 9 -11.59 -14.04 -11.66
C HIS A 9 -10.61 -13.17 -10.86
N GLN A 10 -9.43 -12.87 -11.42
CA GLN A 10 -8.46 -11.97 -10.79
C GLN A 10 -8.98 -10.53 -10.76
N TRP A 11 -9.64 -10.06 -11.81
CA TRP A 11 -10.32 -8.75 -11.79
C TRP A 11 -11.39 -8.65 -10.70
N VAL A 12 -12.22 -9.69 -10.56
CA VAL A 12 -13.23 -9.73 -9.49
C VAL A 12 -12.56 -9.67 -8.11
N SER A 13 -11.48 -10.43 -7.90
CA SER A 13 -10.75 -10.39 -6.62
C SER A 13 -10.13 -9.02 -6.33
N LEU A 14 -9.68 -8.27 -7.34
CA LEU A 14 -9.13 -6.93 -7.15
C LEU A 14 -10.22 -5.93 -6.73
N CYS A 15 -11.39 -5.97 -7.36
CA CYS A 15 -12.53 -5.15 -6.95
C CYS A 15 -12.98 -5.50 -5.53
N MET A 16 -13.04 -6.79 -5.21
CA MET A 16 -13.41 -7.29 -3.89
C MET A 16 -12.42 -6.84 -2.81
N LEU A 17 -11.12 -6.88 -3.12
CA LEU A 17 -10.05 -6.37 -2.24
C LEU A 17 -10.23 -4.87 -1.98
N ALA A 18 -10.48 -4.07 -3.02
CA ALA A 18 -10.64 -2.62 -2.88
C ALA A 18 -11.84 -2.26 -1.97
N ILE A 19 -12.97 -2.94 -2.15
CA ILE A 19 -14.16 -2.76 -1.30
C ILE A 19 -13.88 -3.23 0.13
N GLY A 20 -13.22 -4.39 0.28
CA GLY A 20 -12.88 -4.93 1.59
C GLY A 20 -11.97 -4.00 2.39
N VAL A 21 -10.93 -3.45 1.77
CA VAL A 21 -10.04 -2.47 2.41
C VAL A 21 -10.82 -1.21 2.80
N ALA A 22 -11.69 -0.69 1.93
CA ALA A 22 -12.50 0.48 2.25
C ALA A 22 -13.35 0.25 3.52
N PHE A 23 -13.91 -0.94 3.69
CA PHE A 23 -14.69 -1.32 4.88
C PHE A 23 -13.83 -1.50 6.12
N VAL A 24 -12.65 -2.13 6.01
CA VAL A 24 -11.70 -2.27 7.11
C VAL A 24 -11.22 -0.91 7.62
N THR A 25 -11.02 0.04 6.72
CA THR A 25 -10.57 1.41 7.05
C THR A 25 -11.70 2.38 7.40
N TRP A 26 -12.94 1.89 7.52
CA TRP A 26 -14.08 2.75 7.81
C TRP A 26 -13.95 3.35 9.22
N PRO A 27 -14.03 4.68 9.38
CA PRO A 27 -13.90 5.31 10.69
C PRO A 27 -15.07 4.94 11.61
N SER A 28 -14.80 4.70 12.89
CA SER A 28 -15.84 4.46 13.91
C SER A 28 -16.71 5.70 14.13
N SER A 29 -17.96 5.50 14.56
CA SER A 29 -18.96 6.57 14.74
C SER A 29 -18.48 7.71 15.66
N ASP A 30 -17.66 7.41 16.66
CA ASP A 30 -17.09 8.41 17.58
C ASP A 30 -16.03 9.30 16.89
N GLU A 31 -15.24 8.73 15.98
CA GLU A 31 -14.28 9.47 15.14
C GLU A 31 -15.02 10.36 14.13
N VAL A 32 -16.11 9.86 13.54
CA VAL A 32 -16.94 10.63 12.60
C VAL A 32 -17.58 11.83 13.29
N THR A 33 -18.05 11.66 14.53
CA THR A 33 -18.67 12.75 15.31
C THR A 33 -17.66 13.83 15.69
N LYS A 34 -16.44 13.46 16.10
CA LYS A 34 -15.33 14.41 16.36
C LYS A 34 -14.86 15.14 15.09
N ARG A 35 -14.87 14.46 13.95
CA ARG A 35 -14.53 15.09 12.65
C ARG A 35 -15.63 16.01 12.16
N ALA A 36 -16.89 15.65 12.37
CA ALA A 36 -18.06 16.46 12.02
C ALA A 36 -18.12 17.77 12.81
N SER A 37 -17.83 17.76 14.11
CA SER A 37 -17.77 18.98 14.92
C SER A 37 -16.64 19.93 14.51
N THR A 38 -15.51 19.40 14.03
CA THR A 38 -14.40 20.19 13.45
C THR A 38 -14.70 20.66 12.02
N GLN A 39 -15.62 20.00 11.30
CA GLN A 39 -15.97 20.26 9.90
C GLN A 39 -17.13 21.23 9.67
N ILE A 40 -17.77 21.77 10.72
CA ILE A 40 -18.88 22.74 10.59
C ILE A 40 -18.47 23.99 9.76
N GLN A 41 -17.15 24.21 9.54
CA GLN A 41 -16.61 25.28 8.72
C GLN A 41 -15.94 24.83 7.39
N LYS A 42 -16.32 23.69 6.79
CA LYS A 42 -15.82 23.32 5.45
C LYS A 42 -16.74 23.81 4.32
N SER A 43 -16.23 24.76 3.54
CA SER A 43 -16.77 25.13 2.23
C SER A 43 -16.68 23.94 1.25
N TRP A 44 -17.70 23.75 0.40
CA TRP A 44 -17.76 22.76 -0.67
C TRP A 44 -16.46 22.70 -1.52
N THR A 45 -15.81 23.84 -1.71
CA THR A 45 -14.52 23.96 -2.41
C THR A 45 -13.42 23.09 -1.79
N GLN A 46 -13.33 23.05 -0.47
CA GLN A 46 -12.29 22.27 0.24
C GLN A 46 -12.51 20.76 0.11
N GLN A 47 -13.76 20.31 -0.02
CA GLN A 47 -14.08 18.90 -0.25
C GLN A 47 -13.69 18.47 -1.68
N PHE A 48 -13.98 19.29 -2.70
CA PHE A 48 -13.56 18.99 -4.07
C PHE A 48 -12.04 18.99 -4.23
N ILE A 49 -11.34 19.93 -3.59
CA ILE A 49 -9.86 19.96 -3.59
C ILE A 49 -9.31 18.68 -2.95
N GLY A 50 -9.84 18.28 -1.78
CA GLY A 50 -9.42 17.05 -1.11
C GLY A 50 -9.66 15.80 -1.96
N PHE A 51 -10.84 15.69 -2.59
CA PHE A 51 -11.16 14.58 -3.48
C PHE A 51 -10.23 14.54 -4.70
N GLY A 52 -10.00 15.68 -5.35
CA GLY A 52 -9.06 15.80 -6.48
C GLY A 52 -7.63 15.42 -6.09
N ALA A 53 -7.17 15.85 -4.92
CA ALA A 53 -5.86 15.48 -4.39
C ALA A 53 -5.73 13.96 -4.21
N VAL A 54 -6.71 13.30 -3.58
CA VAL A 54 -6.71 11.83 -3.38
C VAL A 54 -6.74 11.08 -4.73
N LEU A 55 -7.54 11.54 -5.70
CA LEU A 55 -7.59 10.91 -7.02
C LEU A 55 -6.24 11.03 -7.74
N SER A 56 -5.64 12.23 -7.73
CA SER A 56 -4.32 12.43 -8.34
C SER A 56 -3.22 11.59 -7.67
N ALA A 57 -3.26 11.48 -6.34
CA ALA A 57 -2.32 10.69 -5.56
C ALA A 57 -2.46 9.19 -5.83
N THR A 58 -3.68 8.67 -5.91
CA THR A 58 -3.93 7.25 -6.19
C THR A 58 -3.51 6.85 -7.61
N LEU A 59 -3.79 7.68 -8.61
CA LEU A 59 -3.33 7.47 -9.99
C LEU A 59 -1.80 7.50 -10.08
N THR A 60 -1.17 8.50 -9.45
CA THR A 60 0.30 8.64 -9.44
C THR A 60 0.96 7.47 -8.73
N SER A 61 0.42 7.05 -7.58
CA SER A 61 0.93 5.90 -6.81
C SER A 61 0.82 4.58 -7.60
N GLY A 62 -0.32 4.34 -8.26
CA GLY A 62 -0.52 3.17 -9.11
C GLY A 62 0.45 3.14 -10.29
N PHE A 63 0.61 4.27 -10.99
CA PHE A 63 1.55 4.39 -12.11
C PHE A 63 3.01 4.20 -11.66
N ALA A 64 3.42 4.89 -10.58
CA ALA A 64 4.77 4.80 -10.04
C ALA A 64 5.11 3.37 -9.60
N GLY A 65 4.17 2.65 -8.97
CA GLY A 65 4.36 1.25 -8.58
C GLY A 65 4.59 0.32 -9.77
N VAL A 66 3.78 0.45 -10.83
CA VAL A 66 3.90 -0.37 -12.05
C VAL A 66 5.17 0.00 -12.84
N TYR A 67 5.53 1.28 -12.88
CA TYR A 67 6.78 1.73 -13.48
C TYR A 67 7.99 1.22 -12.71
N PHE A 68 7.94 1.26 -11.37
CA PHE A 68 8.97 0.71 -10.50
C PHE A 68 9.13 -0.80 -10.69
N GLU A 69 8.02 -1.53 -10.83
CA GLU A 69 8.07 -2.96 -11.16
C GLU A 69 8.75 -3.20 -12.52
N LYS A 70 8.42 -2.39 -13.54
CA LYS A 70 9.03 -2.50 -14.87
C LYS A 70 10.54 -2.24 -14.83
N ILE A 71 11.01 -1.18 -14.16
CA ILE A 71 12.45 -0.86 -14.10
C ILE A 71 13.23 -1.93 -13.33
N LEU A 72 12.64 -2.56 -12.32
CA LEU A 72 13.27 -3.64 -11.57
C LEU A 72 13.36 -4.95 -12.35
N LYS A 73 12.41 -5.23 -13.26
CA LYS A 73 12.32 -6.52 -13.97
C LYS A 73 12.90 -6.51 -15.39
N THR A 74 13.02 -5.36 -16.05
CA THR A 74 13.43 -5.29 -17.47
C THR A 74 14.91 -4.92 -17.67
N GLY A 75 15.62 -4.47 -16.63
CA GLY A 75 17.02 -4.03 -16.73
C GLY A 75 18.05 -5.06 -16.27
N PRO A 76 19.29 -5.03 -16.79
CA PRO A 76 20.41 -5.85 -16.29
C PRO A 76 20.95 -5.36 -14.93
N THR A 77 20.54 -4.17 -14.50
CA THR A 77 20.97 -3.53 -13.25
C THR A 77 20.37 -4.22 -12.03
N SER A 78 21.17 -4.43 -10.99
CA SER A 78 20.68 -5.02 -9.74
C SER A 78 19.63 -4.13 -9.05
N VAL A 79 18.71 -4.78 -8.33
CA VAL A 79 17.64 -4.10 -7.59
C VAL A 79 18.19 -3.17 -6.51
N TRP A 80 19.32 -3.53 -5.90
CA TRP A 80 19.99 -2.70 -4.91
C TRP A 80 20.50 -1.39 -5.51
N VAL A 81 21.10 -1.43 -6.70
CA VAL A 81 21.57 -0.22 -7.39
C VAL A 81 20.39 0.67 -7.78
N ARG A 82 19.30 0.08 -8.29
CA ARG A 82 18.06 0.83 -8.57
C ARG A 82 17.47 1.47 -7.31
N ASN A 83 17.49 0.76 -6.20
CA ASN A 83 17.00 1.28 -4.92
C ASN A 83 17.89 2.41 -4.38
N ILE A 84 19.21 2.32 -4.54
CA ILE A 84 20.14 3.42 -4.20
C ILE A 84 19.86 4.65 -5.07
N GLN A 85 19.74 4.48 -6.39
CA GLN A 85 19.41 5.59 -7.30
C GLN A 85 18.13 6.30 -6.87
N LEU A 86 17.07 5.54 -6.55
CA LEU A 86 15.81 6.10 -6.08
C LEU A 86 15.93 6.75 -4.70
N ALA A 87 16.71 6.17 -3.79
CA ALA A 87 16.96 6.73 -2.47
C ALA A 87 17.65 8.09 -2.56
N ILE A 88 18.64 8.25 -3.45
CA ILE A 88 19.33 9.54 -3.67
C ILE A 88 18.33 10.62 -4.10
N PHE A 89 17.49 10.34 -5.10
CA PHE A 89 16.45 11.29 -5.52
C PHE A 89 15.45 11.57 -4.39
N GLY A 90 15.02 10.54 -3.66
CA GLY A 90 14.13 10.68 -2.50
C GLY A 90 14.71 11.57 -1.40
N THR A 91 16.00 11.41 -1.09
CA THR A 91 16.71 12.26 -0.12
C THR A 91 16.78 13.70 -0.59
N ILE A 92 17.10 13.95 -1.86
CA ILE A 92 17.15 15.32 -2.41
C ILE A 92 15.76 15.98 -2.31
N PHE A 93 14.71 15.30 -2.76
CA PHE A 93 13.34 15.84 -2.65
C PHE A 93 12.92 16.04 -1.20
N GLY A 94 13.26 15.11 -0.30
CA GLY A 94 12.99 15.25 1.13
C GLY A 94 13.66 16.49 1.74
N LEU A 95 14.93 16.74 1.42
CA LEU A 95 15.64 17.93 1.89
C LEU A 95 15.06 19.22 1.31
N VAL A 96 14.66 19.23 0.04
CA VAL A 96 13.98 20.38 -0.58
C VAL A 96 12.65 20.67 0.12
N ILE A 97 11.85 19.65 0.45
CA ILE A 97 10.60 19.82 1.18
C ILE A 97 10.87 20.41 2.58
N VAL A 98 11.85 19.88 3.31
CA VAL A 98 12.24 20.44 4.62
C VAL A 98 12.67 21.90 4.49
N PHE A 99 13.42 22.24 3.45
CA PHE A 99 13.85 23.63 3.20
C PHE A 99 12.66 24.55 2.87
N LEU A 100 11.70 24.09 2.07
CA LEU A 100 10.56 24.92 1.66
C LEU A 100 9.55 25.15 2.78
N PHE A 101 9.31 24.16 3.63
CA PHE A 101 8.25 24.21 4.64
C PHE A 101 8.77 24.45 6.07
N ASP A 102 9.96 23.97 6.42
CA ASP A 102 10.44 23.89 7.80
C ASP A 102 11.84 24.54 8.03
N ALA A 103 12.40 25.26 7.05
CA ALA A 103 13.76 25.80 7.15
C ALA A 103 14.02 26.63 8.42
N ARG A 104 13.08 27.49 8.82
CA ARG A 104 13.23 28.33 10.03
C ARG A 104 13.34 27.48 11.29
N ALA A 105 12.48 26.47 11.43
CA ALA A 105 12.50 25.57 12.59
C ALA A 105 13.81 24.77 12.65
N VAL A 106 14.30 24.31 11.50
CA VAL A 106 15.57 23.57 11.40
C VAL A 106 16.78 24.45 11.71
N MET A 107 16.79 25.72 11.28
CA MET A 107 17.89 26.65 11.57
C MET A 107 17.95 27.03 13.05
N ASP A 108 16.81 27.30 13.68
CA ASP A 108 16.76 27.77 15.06
C ASP A 108 17.04 26.65 16.08
N LYS A 109 16.59 25.43 15.78
CA LYS A 109 16.57 24.32 16.74
C LYS A 109 17.40 23.10 16.32
N GLY A 110 17.92 23.09 15.10
CA GLY A 110 18.64 21.97 14.51
C GLY A 110 17.74 20.94 13.84
N PHE A 111 18.30 20.21 12.88
CA PHE A 111 17.57 19.21 12.08
C PHE A 111 17.03 18.03 12.90
N PHE A 112 17.77 17.60 13.92
CA PHE A 112 17.44 16.43 14.74
C PHE A 112 16.68 16.78 16.03
N GLN A 113 16.09 17.98 16.10
CA GLN A 113 15.35 18.38 17.28
C GLN A 113 14.13 17.48 17.50
N GLY A 114 13.95 16.99 18.73
CA GLY A 114 12.80 16.16 19.10
C GLY A 114 12.90 14.70 18.64
N TYR A 115 14.04 14.26 18.10
CA TYR A 115 14.27 12.85 17.80
C TYR A 115 14.41 12.06 19.09
N SER A 116 13.39 11.26 19.40
CA SER A 116 13.43 10.29 20.50
C SER A 116 13.91 8.91 20.02
N THR A 117 14.18 7.99 20.94
CA THR A 117 14.50 6.58 20.61
C THR A 117 13.42 5.95 19.73
N VAL A 118 12.15 6.30 19.94
CA VAL A 118 11.02 5.81 19.13
C VAL A 118 11.12 6.33 17.70
N VAL A 119 11.50 7.60 17.48
CA VAL A 119 11.70 8.16 16.14
C VAL A 119 12.79 7.38 15.40
N TRP A 120 13.91 7.07 16.06
CA TRP A 120 14.97 6.25 15.46
C TRP A 120 14.47 4.85 15.09
N ILE A 121 13.72 4.19 15.97
CA ILE A 121 13.12 2.88 15.69
C ILE A 121 12.21 2.96 14.45
N VAL A 122 11.36 3.98 14.34
CA VAL A 122 10.46 4.17 13.19
C VAL A 122 11.26 4.42 11.90
N ILE A 123 12.34 5.20 11.95
CA ILE A 123 13.22 5.44 10.80
C ILE A 123 13.83 4.13 10.30
N PHE A 124 14.40 3.32 11.20
CA PHE A 124 14.97 2.03 10.83
C PHE A 124 13.92 1.05 10.30
N LEU A 125 12.75 0.99 10.95
CA LEU A 125 11.64 0.14 10.51
C LEU A 125 11.16 0.54 9.11
N GLN A 126 11.02 1.84 8.84
CA GLN A 126 10.61 2.35 7.54
C GLN A 126 11.66 2.08 6.46
N ALA A 127 12.95 2.23 6.78
CA ALA A 127 14.04 1.92 5.87
C ALA A 127 14.06 0.43 5.49
N ILE A 128 13.99 -0.46 6.48
CA ILE A 128 13.93 -1.91 6.27
C ILE A 128 12.66 -2.29 5.49
N GLY A 129 11.51 -1.72 5.85
CA GLY A 129 10.24 -1.93 5.16
C GLY A 129 10.31 -1.54 3.68
N GLY A 130 10.96 -0.43 3.35
CA GLY A 130 11.22 0.00 1.97
C GLY A 130 12.06 -1.01 1.19
N LEU A 131 13.12 -1.55 1.80
CA LEU A 131 13.96 -2.59 1.19
C LEU A 131 13.18 -3.89 0.96
N ILE A 132 12.37 -4.32 1.93
CA ILE A 132 11.50 -5.49 1.81
C ILE A 132 10.50 -5.29 0.66
N ILE A 133 9.87 -4.11 0.57
CA ILE A 133 8.93 -3.79 -0.51
C ILE A 133 9.62 -3.88 -1.88
N ALA A 134 10.85 -3.38 -2.02
CA ALA A 134 11.61 -3.50 -3.27
C ALA A 134 11.88 -4.97 -3.62
N ALA A 135 12.22 -5.80 -2.64
CA ALA A 135 12.40 -7.25 -2.84
C ALA A 135 11.08 -7.94 -3.22
N VAL A 136 9.97 -7.61 -2.56
CA VAL A 136 8.63 -8.14 -2.88
C VAL A 136 8.23 -7.78 -4.31
N ILE A 137 8.46 -6.54 -4.75
CA ILE A 137 8.14 -6.14 -6.13
C ILE A 137 9.02 -6.86 -7.16
N LYS A 138 10.29 -7.14 -6.81
CA LYS A 138 11.21 -7.90 -7.68
C LYS A 138 10.76 -9.34 -7.88
N TYR A 139 10.48 -10.05 -6.78
CA TYR A 139 10.24 -11.50 -6.79
C TYR A 139 8.77 -11.89 -6.92
N ALA A 140 7.86 -11.03 -6.49
CA ALA A 140 6.42 -11.15 -6.72
C ALA A 140 6.00 -10.06 -7.71
N ASP A 141 4.92 -9.33 -7.44
CA ASP A 141 4.37 -8.26 -8.28
C ASP A 141 3.80 -7.14 -7.41
N ASN A 142 3.58 -5.96 -8.01
CA ASN A 142 2.92 -4.85 -7.33
C ASN A 142 1.46 -5.20 -6.91
N ILE A 143 0.81 -6.15 -7.59
CA ILE A 143 -0.52 -6.65 -7.20
C ILE A 143 -0.46 -7.44 -5.89
N ILE A 144 0.46 -8.42 -5.80
CA ILE A 144 0.64 -9.26 -4.60
C ILE A 144 1.06 -8.40 -3.41
N LYS A 145 1.88 -7.37 -3.63
CA LYS A 145 2.18 -6.34 -2.62
C LYS A 145 0.89 -5.71 -2.08
N GLY A 146 -0.06 -5.34 -2.94
CA GLY A 146 -1.35 -4.77 -2.53
C GLY A 146 -2.16 -5.70 -1.63
N PHE A 147 -2.22 -7.00 -1.96
CA PHE A 147 -2.86 -8.01 -1.10
C PHE A 147 -2.14 -8.14 0.25
N ALA A 148 -0.80 -8.23 0.25
CA ALA A 148 0.00 -8.34 1.46
C ALA A 148 -0.19 -7.11 2.37
N THR A 149 -0.20 -5.90 1.81
CA THR A 149 -0.48 -4.66 2.56
C THR A 149 -1.88 -4.68 3.15
N SER A 150 -2.88 -5.15 2.41
CA SER A 150 -4.26 -5.24 2.89
C SER A 150 -4.41 -6.22 4.07
N LEU A 151 -3.78 -7.39 3.99
CA LEU A 151 -3.72 -8.35 5.10
C LEU A 151 -2.94 -7.79 6.30
N SER A 152 -1.86 -7.06 6.04
CA SER A 152 -1.10 -6.40 7.11
C SER A 152 -1.95 -5.40 7.88
N ILE A 153 -2.82 -4.62 7.21
CA ILE A 153 -3.73 -3.69 7.89
C ILE A 153 -4.65 -4.44 8.86
N ILE A 154 -5.25 -5.55 8.40
CA ILE A 154 -6.15 -6.37 9.25
C ILE A 154 -5.39 -6.93 10.45
N LEU A 155 -4.19 -7.49 10.24
CA LEU A 155 -3.36 -8.02 11.32
C LEU A 155 -2.96 -6.92 12.31
N SER A 156 -2.56 -5.74 11.82
CA SER A 156 -2.24 -4.59 12.66
C SER A 156 -3.45 -4.14 13.49
N SER A 157 -4.65 -4.15 12.91
CA SER A 157 -5.89 -3.84 13.65
C SER A 157 -6.21 -4.89 14.72
N VAL A 158 -6.02 -6.17 14.43
CA VAL A 158 -6.21 -7.26 15.40
C VAL A 158 -5.22 -7.15 16.57
N VAL A 159 -3.94 -6.92 16.27
CA VAL A 159 -2.92 -6.68 17.30
C VAL A 159 -3.27 -5.44 18.12
N SER A 160 -3.74 -4.37 17.49
CA SER A 160 -4.16 -3.15 18.20
C SER A 160 -5.34 -3.41 19.14
N TYR A 161 -6.30 -4.25 18.76
CA TYR A 161 -7.38 -4.65 19.65
C TYR A 161 -6.86 -5.42 20.88
N PHE A 162 -6.04 -6.45 20.69
CA PHE A 162 -5.60 -7.31 21.79
C PHE A 162 -4.52 -6.69 22.68
N VAL A 163 -3.58 -5.94 22.11
CA VAL A 163 -2.39 -5.43 22.81
C VAL A 163 -2.61 -4.01 23.32
N LEU A 164 -3.21 -3.15 22.49
CA LEU A 164 -3.35 -1.73 22.80
C LEU A 164 -4.72 -1.40 23.41
N ASN A 165 -5.74 -2.25 23.25
CA ASN A 165 -7.14 -1.98 23.63
C ASN A 165 -7.72 -0.67 23.05
N ASP A 166 -7.05 -0.08 22.05
CA ASP A 166 -7.39 1.22 21.45
C ASP A 166 -8.36 1.11 20.27
N PHE A 167 -8.69 -0.11 19.81
CA PHE A 167 -9.51 -0.34 18.63
C PHE A 167 -10.65 -1.31 18.91
N THR A 168 -11.91 -0.85 18.86
CA THR A 168 -13.09 -1.72 18.95
C THR A 168 -13.50 -2.19 17.55
N PRO A 169 -13.46 -3.50 17.24
CA PRO A 169 -13.85 -4.01 15.93
C PRO A 169 -15.32 -3.67 15.62
N SER A 170 -15.53 -2.91 14.55
CA SER A 170 -16.88 -2.57 14.06
C SER A 170 -17.43 -3.67 13.14
N LEU A 171 -18.74 -3.69 12.90
CA LEU A 171 -19.34 -4.65 11.96
C LEU A 171 -18.74 -4.51 10.54
N PHE A 172 -18.43 -3.27 10.12
CA PHE A 172 -17.75 -2.99 8.85
C PHE A 172 -16.34 -3.60 8.80
N PHE A 173 -15.61 -3.59 9.92
CA PHE A 173 -14.31 -4.24 10.00
C PHE A 173 -14.40 -5.75 9.76
N PHE A 174 -15.38 -6.44 10.35
CA PHE A 174 -15.60 -7.87 10.12
C PHE A 174 -15.99 -8.17 8.67
N MET A 175 -16.95 -7.42 8.12
CA MET A 175 -17.37 -7.58 6.72
C MET A 175 -16.21 -7.36 5.75
N GLY A 176 -15.44 -6.29 5.98
CA GLY A 176 -14.25 -5.96 5.19
C GLY A 176 -13.16 -7.04 5.30
N THR A 177 -12.95 -7.60 6.49
CA THR A 177 -11.98 -8.68 6.72
C THR A 177 -12.35 -9.93 5.92
N ILE A 178 -13.62 -10.36 5.96
CA ILE A 178 -14.11 -11.50 5.17
C ILE A 178 -13.88 -11.24 3.68
N LEU A 179 -14.23 -10.04 3.19
CA LEU A 179 -14.02 -9.63 1.81
C LEU A 179 -12.55 -9.74 1.38
N VAL A 180 -11.61 -9.21 2.17
CA VAL A 180 -10.17 -9.26 1.87
C VAL A 180 -9.64 -10.70 1.88
N ILE A 181 -10.07 -11.52 2.84
CA ILE A 181 -9.65 -12.93 2.92
C ILE A 181 -10.16 -13.70 1.70
N THR A 182 -11.45 -13.58 1.36
CA THR A 182 -12.02 -14.23 0.18
C THR A 182 -11.35 -13.75 -1.10
N ALA A 183 -11.08 -12.45 -1.24
CA ALA A 183 -10.36 -11.89 -2.38
C ALA A 183 -8.96 -12.51 -2.53
N THR A 184 -8.25 -12.69 -1.41
CA THR A 184 -6.90 -13.28 -1.40
C THR A 184 -6.92 -14.72 -1.92
N PHE A 185 -7.85 -15.54 -1.42
CA PHE A 185 -8.00 -16.93 -1.91
C PHE A 185 -8.46 -16.99 -3.36
N LEU A 186 -9.38 -16.10 -3.76
CA LEU A 186 -9.88 -16.05 -5.14
C LEU A 186 -8.79 -15.66 -6.14
N TYR A 187 -7.90 -14.73 -5.78
CA TYR A 187 -6.76 -14.35 -6.63
C TYR A 187 -5.73 -15.48 -6.77
N GLY A 188 -5.47 -16.20 -5.69
CA GLY A 188 -4.54 -17.34 -5.65
C GLY A 188 -5.08 -18.63 -6.27
N TRP A 189 -6.37 -18.67 -6.65
CA TRP A 189 -6.96 -19.83 -7.28
C TRP A 189 -6.48 -19.99 -8.72
N GLU A 190 -5.39 -20.72 -8.91
CA GLU A 190 -5.01 -21.21 -10.23
C GLU A 190 -6.00 -22.32 -10.64
N LYS A 191 -6.72 -22.11 -11.75
CA LYS A 191 -7.38 -23.23 -12.42
C LYS A 191 -6.28 -24.22 -12.80
N LYS A 192 -6.16 -25.34 -12.08
CA LYS A 192 -5.44 -26.52 -12.58
C LYS A 192 -6.09 -26.88 -13.92
N VAL A 193 -5.46 -26.47 -15.02
CA VAL A 193 -5.78 -27.00 -16.34
C VAL A 193 -5.51 -28.49 -16.21
N LYS A 194 -6.58 -29.30 -16.23
CA LYS A 194 -6.45 -30.75 -16.38
C LYS A 194 -5.57 -30.96 -17.62
N ALA A 195 -4.37 -31.51 -17.41
CA ALA A 195 -3.57 -32.04 -18.49
C ALA A 195 -4.34 -33.24 -19.05
N THR A 196 -5.27 -32.97 -19.96
CA THR A 196 -5.83 -33.98 -20.86
C THR A 196 -5.26 -33.69 -22.23
N SER A 197 -4.04 -34.14 -22.44
CA SER A 197 -3.49 -34.40 -23.76
C SER A 197 -3.02 -35.85 -23.76
N SER A 198 -3.98 -36.72 -24.08
CA SER A 198 -3.83 -37.85 -25.00
C SER A 198 -2.39 -38.11 -25.48
N ASN A 199 -1.73 -39.08 -24.86
CA ASN A 199 -0.59 -39.79 -25.45
C ASN A 199 -0.98 -41.27 -25.65
N GLU A 200 -2.11 -41.46 -26.31
CA GLU A 200 -2.43 -42.68 -27.02
C GLU A 200 -2.49 -42.31 -28.50
N GLN A 201 -1.83 -43.10 -29.36
CA GLN A 201 -1.81 -43.03 -30.83
C GLN A 201 -0.71 -42.17 -31.50
N VAL A 202 0.56 -42.60 -31.39
CA VAL A 202 1.51 -42.89 -32.51
C VAL A 202 2.63 -43.74 -31.89
N ARG A 203 2.46 -45.04 -31.60
CA ARG A 203 2.65 -46.20 -32.50
C ARG A 203 3.79 -46.09 -33.52
N ILE A 204 4.82 -46.88 -33.20
CA ILE A 204 5.88 -47.53 -34.02
C ILE A 204 7.09 -46.66 -34.37
#